data_AF-A0A5C2H4E7-F1
#
_entry.id   AF-A0A5C2H4E7-F1
#
_cell.length_a   1.000
_cell.length_b   1.000
_cell.length_c   1.000
_cell.angle_alpha   90.00
_cell.angle_beta   90.00
_cell.angle_gamma   90.00
#
_symmetry.space_group_name_H-M   'P 1'
#
loop_
_entity.id
_entity.type
_entity.pdbx_description
1 polymer ?
#
loop_
_entity_poly.entity_id
_entity_poly.type
_entity_poly.pdbx_seq_one_letter_code
_entity_poly.pdbx_strand_id
1 'polypeptide(L)'
;MVYDFWKHYQEFLSYDQALAFDYRLDNIVIKLNDFFQRLIVQNIEKEEIRFFLAGSCIKSDVFRDLDMIFPISEDRELINNALNKDFFEYENNSYTYRYKNDIYQLVFREKFKDASLEYLVDGFDFDSTKVAFECTFHTTKKLLSIEKCDMRVEFVNYINTKVNNLHRVSVNPFVSLQRSIHFLKRGDDVPYSVFLDICSAIADLKIKENEDVNKHFTRLQGNPNKLENIKDAISHFIEDKKEDAKNSD
;
A
#
# COMPACT_ATOMS: atom_id res chain seq x y z
N MET A 1 3.18 -20.27 17.13
CA MET A 1 3.15 -19.47 15.90
C MET A 1 2.86 -20.41 14.75
N VAL A 2 1.88 -20.07 13.91
CA VAL A 2 1.45 -20.85 12.75
C VAL A 2 2.50 -20.79 11.64
N TYR A 3 3.11 -19.62 11.45
CA TYR A 3 4.06 -19.39 10.37
C TYR A 3 5.51 -19.45 10.85
N ASP A 4 6.32 -20.29 10.21
CA ASP A 4 7.72 -20.48 10.59
C ASP A 4 8.63 -19.33 10.15
N PHE A 5 8.24 -18.55 9.12
CA PHE A 5 9.06 -17.46 8.60
C PHE A 5 9.33 -16.36 9.62
N TRP A 6 8.55 -16.26 10.71
CA TRP A 6 8.83 -15.31 11.79
C TRP A 6 10.21 -15.53 12.43
N LYS A 7 10.71 -16.76 12.40
CA LYS A 7 12.04 -17.11 12.89
C LYS A 7 13.16 -16.36 12.16
N HIS A 8 12.94 -15.99 10.90
CA HIS A 8 13.92 -15.26 10.10
C HIS A 8 14.07 -13.78 10.50
N TYR A 9 13.16 -13.26 11.32
CA TYR A 9 13.15 -11.85 11.72
C TYR A 9 13.54 -11.61 13.18
N GLN A 10 13.98 -12.65 13.90
CA GLN A 10 14.28 -12.59 15.33
C GLN A 10 15.37 -11.57 15.71
N GLU A 11 16.21 -11.16 14.76
CA GLU A 11 17.24 -10.15 14.99
C GLU A 11 16.66 -8.75 15.32
N PHE A 12 15.45 -8.45 14.83
CA PHE A 12 14.82 -7.15 15.02
C PHE A 12 13.33 -7.21 15.41
N LEU A 13 12.69 -8.38 15.34
CA LEU A 13 11.31 -8.62 15.75
C LEU A 13 11.26 -9.37 17.08
N SER A 14 10.68 -8.76 18.11
CA SER A 14 10.51 -9.44 19.40
C SER A 14 9.51 -10.59 19.32
N TYR A 15 9.60 -11.55 20.24
CA TYR A 15 8.70 -12.70 20.29
C TYR A 15 7.23 -12.28 20.43
N ASP A 16 6.93 -11.30 21.28
CA ASP A 16 5.57 -10.83 21.50
C ASP A 16 4.99 -10.16 20.25
N GLN A 17 5.82 -9.41 19.51
CA GLN A 17 5.42 -8.83 18.22
C GLN A 17 5.18 -9.91 17.17
N ALA A 18 6.07 -10.90 17.07
CA ALA A 18 5.92 -12.03 16.17
C ALA A 18 4.62 -12.78 16.45
N LEU A 19 4.31 -13.05 17.72
CA LEU A 19 3.07 -13.71 18.14
C LEU A 19 1.83 -12.87 17.79
N ALA A 20 1.87 -11.55 18.00
CA ALA A 20 0.78 -10.66 17.64
C ALA A 20 0.56 -10.59 16.12
N PHE A 21 1.63 -10.55 15.33
CA PHE A 21 1.55 -10.57 13.88
C PHE A 21 1.05 -11.92 13.35
N ASP A 22 1.50 -13.03 13.93
CA ASP A 22 1.03 -14.38 13.63
C ASP A 22 -0.48 -14.50 13.83
N TYR A 23 -0.99 -14.07 14.99
CA TYR A 23 -2.42 -14.07 15.29
C TYR A 23 -3.24 -13.20 14.32
N ARG A 24 -2.75 -12.00 14.01
CA ARG A 24 -3.43 -11.11 13.05
C ARG A 24 -3.46 -11.70 11.67
N LEU A 25 -2.35 -12.29 11.22
CA LEU A 25 -2.26 -12.88 9.91
C LEU A 25 -3.18 -14.10 9.76
N ASP A 26 -3.29 -14.94 10.79
CA ASP A 26 -4.25 -16.05 10.82
C ASP A 26 -5.71 -15.55 10.70
N ASN A 27 -6.05 -14.47 11.42
CA ASN A 27 -7.36 -13.82 11.26
C ASN A 27 -7.61 -13.31 9.82
N ILE A 28 -6.59 -12.79 9.14
CA ILE A 28 -6.70 -12.39 7.73
C ILE A 28 -6.99 -13.61 6.85
N VAL A 29 -6.28 -14.71 7.06
CA VAL A 29 -6.46 -15.94 6.28
C VAL A 29 -7.87 -16.50 6.48
N ILE A 30 -8.38 -16.53 7.70
CA ILE A 30 -9.75 -16.97 8.00
C ILE A 30 -10.77 -16.11 7.23
N LYS A 31 -10.60 -14.78 7.25
CA LYS A 31 -11.50 -13.86 6.55
C LYS A 31 -11.44 -14.00 5.03
N LEU A 32 -10.25 -14.12 4.45
CA LEU A 32 -10.07 -14.32 3.01
C LEU A 32 -10.61 -15.68 2.55
N ASN A 33 -10.42 -16.73 3.35
CA ASN A 33 -11.02 -18.03 3.09
C ASN A 33 -12.55 -17.95 3.08
N ASP A 34 -13.17 -17.32 4.08
CA ASP A 34 -14.61 -17.12 4.09
C ASP A 34 -15.08 -16.27 2.90
N PHE A 35 -14.37 -15.18 2.57
CA PHE A 35 -14.64 -14.37 1.38
C PHE A 35 -14.63 -15.20 0.10
N PHE A 36 -13.57 -15.95 -0.19
CA PHE A 36 -13.48 -16.75 -1.42
C PHE A 36 -14.46 -17.92 -1.43
N GLN A 37 -14.65 -18.61 -0.30
CA GLN A 37 -15.57 -19.74 -0.19
C GLN A 37 -17.01 -19.32 -0.48
N ARG A 38 -17.41 -18.15 0.02
CA ARG A 38 -18.77 -17.63 -0.07
C ARG A 38 -19.05 -16.89 -1.37
N LEU A 39 -18.07 -16.16 -1.91
CA LEU A 39 -18.31 -15.26 -3.04
C LEU A 39 -17.88 -15.83 -4.38
N ILE A 40 -17.00 -16.84 -4.45
CA ILE A 40 -16.72 -17.50 -5.73
C ILE A 40 -17.91 -18.38 -6.12
N VAL A 41 -18.66 -17.93 -7.11
CA VAL A 41 -19.91 -18.55 -7.62
C VAL A 41 -19.73 -19.21 -8.98
N GLN A 42 -18.63 -18.95 -9.68
CA GLN A 42 -18.28 -19.64 -10.92
C GLN A 42 -17.03 -20.51 -10.73
N ASN A 43 -16.92 -21.57 -11.54
CA ASN A 43 -15.74 -22.42 -11.53
C ASN A 43 -14.54 -21.69 -12.14
N ILE A 44 -13.36 -21.86 -11.55
CA ILE A 44 -12.09 -21.35 -12.07
C ILE A 44 -11.26 -22.57 -12.48
N GLU A 45 -10.88 -22.65 -13.75
CA GLU A 45 -10.14 -23.81 -14.28
C GLU A 45 -8.70 -23.88 -13.76
N LYS A 46 -8.07 -22.72 -13.53
CA LYS A 46 -6.73 -22.64 -12.97
C LYS A 46 -6.73 -23.12 -11.52
N GLU A 47 -5.86 -24.08 -11.19
CA GLU A 47 -5.83 -24.72 -9.86
C GLU A 47 -5.33 -23.79 -8.76
N GLU A 48 -4.28 -23.02 -9.04
CA GLU A 48 -3.61 -22.14 -8.08
C GLU A 48 -3.47 -20.73 -8.63
N ILE A 49 -3.81 -19.76 -7.79
CA ILE A 49 -3.68 -18.33 -8.10
C ILE A 49 -2.76 -17.68 -7.07
N ARG A 50 -1.70 -17.05 -7.56
CA ARG A 50 -0.69 -16.38 -6.74
C ARG A 50 -1.00 -14.89 -6.63
N PHE A 51 -0.92 -14.36 -5.42
CA PHE A 51 -1.00 -12.91 -5.17
C PHE A 51 -0.23 -12.53 -3.91
N PHE A 52 -0.08 -11.23 -3.70
CA PHE A 52 0.56 -10.68 -2.51
C PHE A 52 -0.46 -9.96 -1.62
N LEU A 53 -0.35 -10.13 -0.31
CA LEU A 53 -1.06 -9.30 0.65
C LEU A 53 -0.14 -8.17 1.13
N ALA A 54 -0.59 -6.93 1.00
CA ALA A 54 0.11 -5.80 1.60
C ALA A 54 0.00 -5.86 3.14
N GLY A 55 1.12 -5.66 3.85
CA GLY A 55 1.14 -5.85 5.31
C GLY A 55 0.51 -4.72 6.14
N SER A 56 -0.30 -3.85 5.54
CA SER A 56 -1.23 -2.99 6.30
C SER A 56 -2.15 -3.80 7.20
N CYS A 57 -2.47 -5.04 6.80
CA CYS A 57 -3.38 -5.95 7.48
C CYS A 57 -2.90 -6.44 8.85
N ILE A 58 -1.59 -6.40 9.15
CA ILE A 58 -1.03 -6.89 10.43
C ILE A 58 -0.76 -5.76 11.45
N LYS A 59 -0.99 -4.50 11.09
CA LYS A 59 -0.69 -3.34 11.95
C LYS A 59 -1.65 -3.18 13.13
N SER A 60 -2.87 -3.69 13.00
CA SER A 60 -3.94 -3.55 13.99
C SER A 60 -4.88 -4.75 13.93
N ASP A 61 -5.60 -5.00 15.02
CA ASP A 61 -6.56 -6.11 15.11
C ASP A 61 -7.80 -5.87 14.23
N VAL A 62 -8.06 -4.60 13.93
CA VAL A 62 -9.10 -4.17 12.99
C VAL A 62 -8.43 -3.52 11.79
N PHE A 63 -8.75 -4.00 10.59
CA PHE A 63 -8.35 -3.39 9.34
C PHE A 63 -9.60 -2.95 8.57
N ARG A 64 -9.44 -1.98 7.68
CA ARG A 64 -10.57 -1.43 6.89
C ARG A 64 -10.62 -2.08 5.51
N ASP A 65 -9.46 -2.29 4.93
CA ASP A 65 -9.21 -2.67 3.56
C ASP A 65 -8.10 -3.73 3.48
N LEU A 66 -8.32 -4.75 2.64
CA LEU A 66 -7.33 -5.76 2.27
C LEU A 66 -6.98 -5.63 0.80
N ASP A 67 -5.74 -5.23 0.54
CA ASP A 67 -5.17 -5.17 -0.81
C ASP A 67 -4.55 -6.53 -1.17
N MET A 68 -5.20 -7.23 -2.11
CA MET A 68 -4.66 -8.41 -2.79
C MET A 68 -4.02 -7.97 -4.09
N ILE A 69 -2.69 -7.93 -4.13
CA ILE A 69 -1.91 -7.46 -5.28
C ILE A 69 -1.54 -8.65 -6.15
N PHE A 70 -2.13 -8.71 -7.34
CA PHE A 70 -1.89 -9.75 -8.33
C PHE A 70 -0.71 -9.32 -9.22
N PRO A 71 0.36 -10.12 -9.32
CA PRO A 71 1.44 -9.87 -10.28
C PRO A 71 1.06 -10.24 -11.71
N ILE A 72 0.03 -11.07 -11.89
CA ILE A 72 -0.50 -11.52 -13.17
C ILE A 72 -1.93 -10.94 -13.31
N SER A 73 -2.17 -10.12 -14.33
CA SER A 73 -3.46 -9.45 -14.49
C SER A 73 -4.58 -10.44 -14.80
N GLU A 74 -4.26 -11.48 -15.57
CA GLU A 74 -5.19 -12.54 -15.96
C GLU A 74 -5.74 -13.27 -14.72
N ASP A 75 -4.90 -13.50 -13.72
CA ASP A 75 -5.31 -14.13 -12.45
C ASP A 75 -6.27 -13.24 -11.66
N ARG A 76 -6.03 -11.92 -11.66
CA ARG A 76 -6.96 -10.95 -11.08
C ARG A 76 -8.31 -11.00 -11.78
N GLU A 77 -8.31 -11.03 -13.12
CA GLU A 77 -9.55 -11.11 -13.91
C GLU A 77 -10.30 -12.42 -13.67
N LEU A 78 -9.58 -13.55 -13.58
CA LEU A 78 -10.18 -14.85 -13.28
C LEU A 78 -10.92 -14.83 -11.94
N ILE A 79 -10.27 -14.33 -10.89
CA ILE A 79 -10.92 -14.17 -9.58
C ILE A 79 -12.11 -13.22 -9.69
N ASN A 80 -11.92 -12.04 -10.29
CA ASN A 80 -12.96 -11.05 -10.43
C ASN A 80 -14.20 -11.63 -11.12
N ASN A 81 -14.04 -12.28 -12.27
CA ASN A 81 -15.13 -12.86 -13.06
C ASN A 81 -15.88 -13.96 -12.31
N ALA A 82 -15.20 -14.70 -11.44
CA ALA A 82 -15.81 -15.77 -10.67
C ALA A 82 -16.53 -15.30 -9.39
N LEU A 83 -16.25 -14.07 -8.91
CA LEU A 83 -16.89 -13.50 -7.72
C LEU A 83 -18.33 -13.06 -7.98
N ASN A 84 -19.18 -13.20 -6.96
CA ASN A 84 -20.54 -12.67 -6.97
C ASN A 84 -20.51 -11.13 -7.04
N LYS A 85 -21.10 -10.59 -8.10
CA LYS A 85 -21.14 -9.16 -8.41
C LYS A 85 -22.11 -8.37 -7.54
N ASP A 86 -22.98 -9.03 -6.77
CA ASP A 86 -23.85 -8.35 -5.79
C ASP A 86 -23.04 -7.66 -4.67
N PHE A 87 -21.80 -8.10 -4.44
CA PHE A 87 -20.88 -7.53 -3.45
C PHE A 87 -19.86 -6.57 -4.06
N PHE A 88 -19.92 -6.34 -5.37
CA PHE A 88 -19.06 -5.40 -6.06
C PHE A 88 -19.50 -3.97 -5.78
N GLU A 89 -18.57 -3.11 -5.41
CA GLU A 89 -18.82 -1.71 -5.06
C GLU A 89 -18.48 -0.79 -6.23
N TYR A 90 -17.22 -0.80 -6.65
CA TYR A 90 -16.72 0.03 -7.74
C TYR A 90 -15.37 -0.46 -8.25
N GLU A 91 -15.04 -0.03 -9.47
CA GLU A 91 -13.72 -0.17 -10.06
C GLU A 91 -13.03 1.20 -10.07
N ASN A 92 -11.79 1.20 -9.60
CA ASN A 92 -10.86 2.31 -9.83
C ASN A 92 -9.49 1.68 -10.15
N ASN A 93 -8.44 1.96 -9.38
CA ASN A 93 -7.16 1.25 -9.48
C ASN A 93 -7.21 -0.23 -9.00
N SER A 94 -8.41 -0.73 -8.66
CA SER A 94 -8.68 -2.08 -8.17
C SER A 94 -10.15 -2.44 -8.37
N TYR A 95 -10.48 -3.74 -8.43
CA TYR A 95 -11.86 -4.19 -8.22
C TYR A 95 -12.14 -4.24 -6.73
N THR A 96 -13.12 -3.46 -6.28
CA THR A 96 -13.44 -3.32 -4.86
C THR A 96 -14.72 -4.08 -4.53
N TYR A 97 -14.62 -4.95 -3.53
CA TYR A 97 -15.74 -5.70 -3.00
C TYR A 97 -15.95 -5.35 -1.53
N ARG A 98 -17.21 -5.22 -1.12
CA ARG A 98 -17.58 -5.15 0.29
C ARG A 98 -18.23 -6.45 0.68
N TYR A 99 -17.68 -7.12 1.68
CA TYR A 99 -18.30 -8.31 2.25
C TYR A 99 -18.29 -8.21 3.76
N LYS A 100 -19.49 -8.34 4.35
CA LYS A 100 -19.74 -8.01 5.76
C LYS A 100 -19.28 -6.57 6.04
N ASN A 101 -18.38 -6.37 6.99
CA ASN A 101 -17.86 -5.06 7.38
C ASN A 101 -16.48 -4.74 6.78
N ASP A 102 -15.92 -5.65 5.97
CA ASP A 102 -14.56 -5.54 5.44
C ASP A 102 -14.59 -5.17 3.94
N ILE A 103 -13.55 -4.47 3.49
CA ILE A 103 -13.31 -4.13 2.08
C ILE A 103 -12.19 -5.01 1.54
N TYR A 104 -12.42 -5.63 0.39
CA TYR A 104 -11.47 -6.50 -0.31
C TYR A 104 -11.16 -5.88 -1.67
N GLN A 105 -9.88 -5.69 -1.96
CA GLN A 105 -9.44 -5.03 -3.19
C GLN A 105 -8.57 -5.97 -4.01
N LEU A 106 -9.01 -6.25 -5.23
CA LEU A 106 -8.20 -6.98 -6.22
C LEU A 106 -7.39 -5.95 -7.02
N VAL A 107 -6.11 -5.87 -6.72
CA VAL A 107 -5.21 -4.84 -7.22
C VAL A 107 -4.30 -5.44 -8.29
N PHE A 108 -4.18 -4.80 -9.44
CA PHE A 108 -3.10 -5.03 -10.39
C PHE A 108 -2.44 -3.69 -10.67
N ARG A 109 -1.12 -3.65 -10.67
CA ARG A 109 -0.35 -2.44 -11.02
C ARG A 109 0.71 -2.85 -12.01
N GLU A 110 0.79 -2.14 -13.13
CA GLU A 110 1.76 -2.45 -14.19
C GLU A 110 3.20 -2.51 -13.66
N LYS A 111 3.54 -1.61 -12.72
CA LYS A 111 4.87 -1.61 -12.08
C LYS A 111 5.21 -2.89 -11.32
N PHE A 112 4.24 -3.72 -10.96
CA PHE A 112 4.38 -4.98 -10.22
C PHE A 112 4.01 -6.20 -11.06
N LYS A 113 3.89 -6.03 -12.38
CA LYS A 113 3.72 -7.14 -13.30
C LYS A 113 4.87 -8.12 -13.16
N ASP A 114 4.56 -9.41 -13.04
CA ASP A 114 5.52 -10.51 -12.87
C ASP A 114 6.46 -10.34 -11.66
N ALA A 115 6.09 -9.50 -10.69
CA ALA A 115 6.95 -9.17 -9.56
C ALA A 115 7.22 -10.38 -8.65
N SER A 116 8.40 -10.36 -8.05
CA SER A 116 8.71 -11.14 -6.84
C SER A 116 8.17 -10.42 -5.60
N LEU A 117 8.09 -11.16 -4.48
CA LEU A 117 7.72 -10.59 -3.18
C LEU A 117 8.67 -9.46 -2.76
N GLU A 118 9.98 -9.67 -2.93
CA GLU A 118 11.01 -8.69 -2.62
C GLU A 118 10.86 -7.40 -3.44
N TYR A 119 10.68 -7.53 -4.75
CA TYR A 119 10.51 -6.37 -5.62
C TYR A 119 9.24 -5.57 -5.28
N LEU A 120 8.17 -6.24 -4.85
CA LEU A 120 6.97 -5.57 -4.36
C LEU A 120 7.26 -4.72 -3.11
N VAL A 121 7.95 -5.29 -2.12
CA VAL A 121 8.28 -4.61 -0.86
C VAL A 121 9.25 -3.45 -1.09
N ASP A 122 10.24 -3.63 -1.96
CA ASP A 122 11.14 -2.55 -2.37
C ASP A 122 10.40 -1.41 -3.07
N GLY A 123 9.39 -1.73 -3.87
CA GLY A 123 8.55 -0.76 -4.57
C GLY A 123 7.52 -0.02 -3.71
N PHE A 124 7.47 -0.27 -2.40
CA PHE A 124 6.71 0.53 -1.43
C PHE A 124 7.54 1.70 -0.90
N ASP A 125 6.89 2.86 -0.75
CA ASP A 125 7.61 4.14 -0.56
C ASP A 125 7.90 4.47 0.91
N PHE A 126 7.11 3.92 1.85
CA PHE A 126 7.13 4.31 3.27
C PHE A 126 7.46 3.13 4.18
N ASP A 127 8.14 3.39 5.30
CA ASP A 127 8.50 2.41 6.34
C ASP A 127 7.31 1.53 6.74
N SER A 128 6.18 2.17 7.04
CA SER A 128 4.94 1.50 7.43
C SER A 128 4.41 0.51 6.40
N THR A 129 4.87 0.57 5.15
CA THR A 129 4.43 -0.31 4.07
C THR A 129 5.47 -1.37 3.71
N LYS A 130 6.66 -1.39 4.32
CA LYS A 130 7.76 -2.31 4.01
C LYS A 130 7.56 -3.74 4.54
N VAL A 131 6.40 -4.32 4.24
CA VAL A 131 6.06 -5.70 4.55
C VAL A 131 4.99 -6.21 3.58
N ALA A 132 5.15 -7.45 3.12
CA ALA A 132 4.13 -8.16 2.35
C ALA A 132 4.21 -9.67 2.55
N PHE A 133 3.18 -10.37 2.09
CA PHE A 133 3.07 -11.82 2.18
C PHE A 133 2.76 -12.41 0.80
N GLU A 134 3.51 -13.43 0.39
CA GLU A 134 3.21 -14.22 -0.80
C GLU A 134 2.18 -15.29 -0.45
N CYS A 135 1.08 -15.29 -1.19
CA CYS A 135 -0.06 -16.15 -0.95
C CYS A 135 -0.41 -16.96 -2.19
N THR A 136 -0.90 -18.17 -1.95
CA THR A 136 -1.45 -19.05 -2.99
C THR A 136 -2.88 -19.40 -2.61
N PHE A 137 -3.81 -19.11 -3.52
CA PHE A 137 -5.20 -19.54 -3.40
C PHE A 137 -5.46 -20.73 -4.30
N HIS A 138 -5.81 -21.85 -3.67
CA HIS A 138 -6.20 -23.07 -4.37
C HIS A 138 -7.70 -23.02 -4.69
N THR A 139 -8.03 -22.91 -5.97
CA THR A 139 -9.38 -22.57 -6.44
C THR A 139 -10.39 -23.69 -6.21
N THR A 140 -10.01 -24.95 -6.41
CA THR A 140 -10.87 -26.11 -6.18
C THR A 140 -11.15 -26.35 -4.70
N LYS A 141 -10.11 -26.25 -3.85
CA LYS A 141 -10.23 -26.41 -2.39
C LYS A 141 -10.81 -25.17 -1.72
N LYS A 142 -10.82 -24.04 -2.43
CA LYS A 142 -11.15 -22.70 -1.91
C LYS A 142 -10.41 -22.41 -0.61
N LEU A 143 -9.10 -22.63 -0.64
CA LEU A 143 -8.21 -22.48 0.51
C LEU A 143 -7.03 -21.58 0.15
N LEU A 144 -6.80 -20.59 0.99
CA LEU A 144 -5.66 -19.70 0.97
C LEU A 144 -4.55 -20.27 1.86
N SER A 145 -3.33 -20.23 1.33
CA SER A 145 -2.10 -20.48 2.05
C SER A 145 -1.20 -19.24 1.96
N ILE A 146 -0.45 -18.98 3.04
CA ILE A 146 0.62 -17.98 3.05
C ILE A 146 1.94 -18.72 3.01
N GLU A 147 2.70 -18.47 1.94
CA GLU A 147 3.92 -19.21 1.64
C GLU A 147 5.15 -18.49 2.21
N LYS A 148 5.20 -17.17 2.08
CA LYS A 148 6.36 -16.36 2.47
C LYS A 148 5.96 -15.01 3.01
N CYS A 149 6.87 -14.44 3.80
CA CYS A 149 6.85 -13.05 4.21
C CYS A 149 8.14 -12.40 3.72
N ASP A 150 8.05 -11.12 3.37
CA ASP A 150 9.18 -10.23 3.29
C ASP A 150 8.83 -9.01 4.14
N MET A 151 9.56 -8.84 5.24
CA MET A 151 9.42 -7.74 6.18
C MET A 151 10.77 -7.09 6.36
N ARG A 152 10.83 -5.78 6.15
CA ARG A 152 12.06 -5.00 6.33
C ARG A 152 12.14 -4.38 7.71
N VAL A 153 13.36 -4.08 8.16
CA VAL A 153 13.62 -3.50 9.48
C VAL A 153 12.89 -2.17 9.66
N GLU A 154 12.70 -1.41 8.58
CA GLU A 154 12.01 -0.13 8.56
C GLU A 154 10.54 -0.28 8.99
N PHE A 155 9.87 -1.35 8.57
CA PHE A 155 8.52 -1.63 9.06
C PHE A 155 8.50 -1.86 10.57
N VAL A 156 9.46 -2.60 11.11
CA VAL A 156 9.53 -2.88 12.55
C VAL A 156 9.89 -1.62 13.34
N ASN A 157 10.80 -0.79 12.82
CA ASN A 157 11.10 0.53 13.37
C ASN A 157 9.85 1.43 13.41
N TYR A 158 9.04 1.43 12.33
CA TYR A 158 7.76 2.14 12.32
C TYR A 158 6.80 1.59 13.37
N ILE A 159 6.69 0.27 13.54
CA ILE A 159 5.81 -0.32 14.56
C ILE A 159 6.20 0.14 15.97
N ASN A 160 7.50 0.25 16.23
CA ASN A 160 8.04 0.66 17.53
C ASN A 160 7.94 2.17 17.80
N THR A 161 8.11 3.01 16.77
CA THR A 161 8.24 4.47 16.95
C THR A 161 7.04 5.28 16.47
N LYS A 162 6.23 4.71 15.56
CA LYS A 162 5.20 5.42 14.77
C LYS A 162 5.75 6.52 13.86
N VAL A 163 7.06 6.61 13.67
CA VAL A 163 7.71 7.49 12.70
C VAL A 163 7.72 6.81 11.35
N ASN A 164 7.25 7.51 10.31
CA ASN A 164 7.06 6.96 8.98
C ASN A 164 7.94 7.72 7.97
N ASN A 165 9.15 7.22 7.74
CA ASN A 165 10.05 7.81 6.76
C ASN A 165 9.64 7.46 5.33
N LEU A 166 10.14 8.27 4.40
CA LEU A 166 9.98 8.08 2.97
C LEU A 166 11.31 7.61 2.38
N HIS A 167 11.33 6.43 1.76
CA HIS A 167 12.51 5.91 1.07
C HIS A 167 12.67 6.48 -0.33
N ARG A 168 11.55 6.82 -0.96
CA ARG A 168 11.52 7.29 -2.35
C ARG A 168 10.27 8.14 -2.57
N VAL A 169 10.46 9.29 -3.21
CA VAL A 169 9.33 10.09 -3.71
C VAL A 169 8.70 9.37 -4.91
N SER A 170 7.38 9.23 -4.89
CA SER A 170 6.61 8.68 -6.01
C SER A 170 6.87 9.51 -7.27
N VAL A 171 6.86 8.85 -8.44
CA VAL A 171 7.00 9.51 -9.77
C VAL A 171 6.02 10.67 -9.90
N ASN A 172 4.82 10.52 -9.33
CA ASN A 172 3.96 11.64 -9.02
C ASN A 172 4.11 12.00 -7.52
N PRO A 173 4.85 13.06 -7.16
CA PRO A 173 5.12 13.45 -5.77
C PRO A 173 3.87 13.78 -4.97
N PHE A 174 2.79 14.19 -5.63
CA PHE A 174 1.50 14.47 -4.96
C PHE A 174 0.89 13.23 -4.31
N VAL A 175 1.23 12.02 -4.80
CA VAL A 175 0.83 10.76 -4.16
C VAL A 175 1.57 10.58 -2.83
N SER A 176 2.88 10.87 -2.79
CA SER A 176 3.66 10.85 -1.55
C SER A 176 3.17 11.92 -0.57
N LEU A 177 2.82 13.11 -1.07
CA LEU A 177 2.24 14.19 -0.26
C LEU A 177 0.92 13.77 0.38
N GLN A 178 -0.02 13.24 -0.42
CA GLN A 178 -1.32 12.79 0.07
C GLN A 178 -1.18 11.69 1.13
N ARG A 179 -0.26 10.75 0.92
CA ARG A 179 0.03 9.68 1.89
C ARG A 179 0.62 10.23 3.18
N SER A 180 1.59 11.14 3.10
CA SER A 180 2.20 11.80 4.26
C SER A 180 1.15 12.51 5.12
N ILE A 181 0.27 13.30 4.48
CA ILE A 181 -0.84 13.98 5.16
C ILE A 181 -1.80 12.97 5.81
N HIS A 182 -2.07 11.86 5.12
CA HIS A 182 -2.95 10.81 5.63
C HIS A 182 -2.37 10.09 6.85
N PHE A 183 -1.06 9.85 6.88
CA PHE A 183 -0.36 9.28 8.03
C PHE A 183 -0.43 10.22 9.24
N LEU A 184 -0.13 11.52 9.06
CA LEU A 184 -0.30 12.53 10.12
C LEU A 184 -1.73 12.56 10.69
N LYS A 185 -2.75 12.49 9.82
CA LYS A 185 -4.17 12.46 10.26
C LYS A 185 -4.52 11.21 11.08
N ARG A 186 -3.79 10.10 10.91
CA ARG A 186 -3.96 8.87 11.67
C ARG A 186 -3.15 8.84 12.97
N GLY A 187 -2.34 9.86 13.23
CA GLY A 187 -1.51 9.97 14.42
C GLY A 187 -0.10 9.37 14.26
N ASP A 188 0.30 8.99 13.05
CA ASP A 188 1.71 8.69 12.77
C ASP A 188 2.53 9.99 12.76
N ASP A 189 3.82 9.90 13.11
CA ASP A 189 4.76 10.98 12.90
C ASP A 189 5.38 10.87 11.49
N VAL A 190 5.45 11.99 10.78
CA VAL A 190 6.08 12.08 9.45
C VAL A 190 7.13 13.19 9.54
N PRO A 191 8.44 12.85 9.47
CA PRO A 191 9.49 13.84 9.64
C PRO A 191 9.37 15.01 8.67
N TYR A 192 9.73 16.21 9.11
CA TYR A 192 9.68 17.41 8.27
C TYR A 192 10.54 17.27 6.99
N SER A 193 11.68 16.57 7.08
CA SER A 193 12.53 16.26 5.92
C SER A 193 11.78 15.54 4.80
N VAL A 194 10.84 14.65 5.13
CA VAL A 194 9.99 13.96 4.13
C VAL A 194 9.18 14.97 3.32
N PHE A 195 8.64 16.01 3.96
CA PHE A 195 7.91 17.05 3.26
C PHE A 195 8.83 17.90 2.39
N LEU A 196 10.05 18.19 2.83
CA LEU A 196 11.05 18.90 2.03
C LEU A 196 11.43 18.11 0.76
N ASP A 197 11.66 16.80 0.89
CA ASP A 197 11.99 15.93 -0.25
C ASP A 197 10.85 15.90 -1.27
N ILE A 198 9.60 15.79 -0.79
CA ILE A 198 8.41 15.82 -1.64
C ILE A 198 8.26 17.18 -2.33
N CYS A 199 8.38 18.29 -1.60
CA CYS A 199 8.28 19.63 -2.17
C CYS A 199 9.39 19.90 -3.19
N SER A 200 10.61 19.41 -2.95
CA SER A 200 11.71 19.49 -3.92
C SER A 200 11.38 18.74 -5.22
N ALA A 201 10.78 17.55 -5.13
CA ALA A 201 10.36 16.80 -6.31
C ALA A 201 9.21 17.49 -7.07
N ILE A 202 8.27 18.14 -6.37
CA ILE A 202 7.22 18.95 -7.00
C ILE A 202 7.82 20.15 -7.74
N ALA A 203 8.80 20.82 -7.12
CA ALA A 203 9.50 21.94 -7.75
C ALA A 203 10.25 21.49 -9.02
N ASP A 204 10.90 20.33 -9.00
CA ASP A 204 11.56 19.76 -10.17
C ASP A 204 10.58 19.53 -11.33
N LEU A 205 9.38 18.98 -11.07
CA LEU A 205 8.34 18.84 -12.11
C LEU A 205 7.95 20.19 -12.72
N LYS A 206 7.84 21.25 -11.91
CA LYS A 206 7.45 22.57 -12.39
C LYS A 206 8.58 23.26 -13.16
N ILE A 207 9.82 23.18 -12.66
CA ILE A 207 10.95 23.97 -13.14
C ILE A 207 11.66 23.27 -14.30
N LYS A 208 11.94 21.97 -14.16
CA LYS A 208 12.72 21.20 -15.15
C LYS A 208 11.82 20.62 -16.24
N GLU A 209 10.67 20.07 -15.86
CA GLU A 209 9.75 19.41 -16.81
C GLU A 209 8.67 20.36 -17.36
N ASN A 210 8.64 21.61 -16.87
CA ASN A 210 7.66 22.65 -17.22
C ASN A 210 6.20 22.15 -17.09
N GLU A 211 5.94 21.26 -16.14
CA GLU A 211 4.61 20.69 -15.95
C GLU A 211 3.67 21.71 -15.26
N ASP A 212 2.40 21.76 -15.66
CA ASP A 212 1.39 22.45 -14.87
C ASP A 212 1.02 21.64 -13.62
N VAL A 213 1.68 21.95 -12.50
CA VAL A 213 1.43 21.32 -11.20
C VAL A 213 0.03 21.54 -10.65
N ASN A 214 -0.71 22.56 -11.14
CA ASN A 214 -2.05 22.87 -10.63
C ASN A 214 -3.04 21.73 -10.86
N LYS A 215 -2.89 21.00 -11.97
CA LYS A 215 -3.74 19.85 -12.29
C LYS A 215 -3.65 18.75 -11.24
N HIS A 216 -2.52 18.64 -10.52
CA HIS A 216 -2.29 17.58 -9.53
C HIS A 216 -2.85 17.93 -8.15
N PHE A 217 -3.05 19.21 -7.81
CA PHE A 217 -3.68 19.60 -6.54
C PHE A 217 -5.13 19.11 -6.41
N THR A 218 -5.82 18.90 -7.53
CA THR A 218 -7.17 18.29 -7.53
C THR A 218 -7.22 16.90 -6.92
N ARG A 219 -6.07 16.21 -6.86
CA ARG A 219 -5.92 14.86 -6.30
C ARG A 219 -5.69 14.85 -4.80
N LEU A 220 -5.37 16.01 -4.19
CA LEU A 220 -5.23 16.13 -2.75
C LEU A 220 -6.62 16.20 -2.10
N GLN A 221 -6.94 15.23 -1.25
CA GLN A 221 -8.23 15.17 -0.57
C GLN A 221 -8.13 15.78 0.84
N GLY A 222 -9.04 16.69 1.18
CA GLY A 222 -9.07 17.29 2.51
C GLY A 222 -10.00 18.48 2.65
N ASN A 223 -9.90 19.16 3.80
CA ASN A 223 -10.62 20.40 4.06
C ASN A 223 -10.16 21.50 3.09
N PRO A 224 -11.07 22.24 2.42
CA PRO A 224 -10.72 23.25 1.42
C PRO A 224 -9.74 24.33 1.92
N ASN A 225 -9.91 24.83 3.15
CA ASN A 225 -9.05 25.88 3.70
C ASN A 225 -7.64 25.36 3.99
N LYS A 226 -7.52 24.11 4.47
CA LYS A 226 -6.22 23.48 4.68
C LYS A 226 -5.52 23.17 3.36
N LEU A 227 -6.29 22.81 2.33
CA LEU A 227 -5.77 22.55 1.01
C LEU A 227 -5.18 23.81 0.39
N GLU A 228 -5.82 24.97 0.56
CA GLU A 228 -5.31 26.24 0.06
C GLU A 228 -3.97 26.61 0.73
N ASN A 229 -3.87 26.48 2.05
CA ASN A 229 -2.60 26.71 2.75
C ASN A 229 -1.47 25.79 2.25
N ILE A 230 -1.78 24.54 1.89
CA ILE A 230 -0.80 23.58 1.33
C ILE A 230 -0.36 24.04 -0.07
N LYS A 231 -1.30 24.47 -0.92
CA LYS A 231 -0.98 25.00 -2.25
C LYS A 231 -0.11 26.24 -2.14
N ASP A 232 -0.44 27.15 -1.25
CA ASP A 232 0.31 28.39 -1.03
C ASP A 232 1.74 28.05 -0.59
N ALA A 233 1.90 27.18 0.41
CA ALA A 233 3.22 26.78 0.90
C ALA A 233 4.09 26.12 -0.19
N ILE A 234 3.51 25.23 -1.01
CA ILE A 234 4.22 24.60 -2.12
C ILE A 234 4.56 25.63 -3.21
N SER A 235 3.65 26.55 -3.52
CA SER A 235 3.88 27.57 -4.54
C SER A 235 5.00 28.51 -4.13
N HIS A 236 5.03 28.96 -2.87
CA HIS A 236 6.14 29.76 -2.34
C HIS A 236 7.46 29.00 -2.42
N PHE A 237 7.49 27.73 -2.00
CA PHE A 237 8.70 26.90 -2.07
C PHE A 237 9.23 26.75 -3.51
N ILE A 238 8.35 26.62 -4.50
CA ILE A 238 8.74 26.55 -5.92
C ILE A 238 9.37 27.87 -6.38
N GLU A 239 8.81 29.01 -5.99
CA GLU A 239 9.37 30.31 -6.35
C GLU A 239 10.74 30.53 -5.71
N ASP A 240 10.89 30.23 -4.41
CA ASP A 240 12.19 30.29 -3.72
C ASP A 240 13.25 29.44 -4.45
N LYS A 241 12.89 28.21 -4.87
CA LYS A 241 13.79 27.33 -5.63
C LYS A 241 14.15 27.85 -7.02
N LYS A 242 13.26 28.58 -7.69
CA LYS A 242 13.56 29.23 -8.98
C LYS A 242 14.54 30.37 -8.81
N GLU A 243 14.41 31.15 -7.74
CA GLU A 243 15.33 32.25 -7.43
C GLU A 243 16.74 31.72 -7.14
N ASP A 244 16.85 30.65 -6.34
CA ASP A 244 18.12 29.97 -6.06
C ASP A 244 18.81 29.48 -7.35
N ALA A 245 18.04 28.88 -8.27
CA ALA A 245 18.56 28.38 -9.55
C ALA A 245 19.09 29.52 -10.44
N LYS A 246 18.40 30.67 -10.48
CA LYS A 246 18.84 31.84 -11.24
C LYS A 246 20.06 32.54 -10.66
N ASN A 247 20.28 32.44 -9.35
CA ASN A 247 21.41 33.05 -8.66
C ASN A 247 22.67 32.16 -8.66
N SER A 248 22.57 30.93 -9.18
CA SER A 248 23.66 29.94 -9.24
C SER A 248 24.30 29.83 -10.63
N ASP A 249 23.76 30.53 -11.63
CA ASP A 249 24.29 30.68 -13.00
C ASP A 249 25.05 32.01 -13.14
#